data_AF-A0A9X6XDY7-F1
#
_entry.id   AF-A0A9X6XDY7-F1
#
_cell.length_a   1.000
_cell.length_b   1.000
_cell.length_c   1.000
_cell.angle_alpha   90.00
_cell.angle_beta   90.00
_cell.angle_gamma   90.00
#
_symmetry.space_group_name_H-M   'P 1'
#
loop_
_entity.id
_entity.type
_entity.pdbx_description
1 polymer ?
#
loop_
_entity_poly.entity_id
_entity_poly.type
_entity_poly.pdbx_seq_one_letter_code
_entity_poly.pdbx_strand_id
1 'polypeptide(L)'
;MFVGIGIKPSQAATSQFIIINKSTNQLAYYENGKLYKVFKVATGKSPTLTPEGKFKIVNKIVNRPYYTGHIPGGDPRNPLGNRWLGLNARGTWGTTYAIHGNNNPSSIGKYVSHGCVRMYDNEVEWLFDKVKLSTPVVITTSSKSFDSIANANGYKVTSSSGGSNAVIPTGTVLKKGNRGATVKKLQQKLTALGYSTKGIDGIFGNNTDQAVRKFQKDRHLKVDGIVGPATIKALGGL
;
A
#
# COMPACT_ATOMS: atom_id res chain seq x y z
N MET A 1 -5.51 -0.75 -56.36
CA MET A 1 -5.18 -1.92 -55.52
C MET A 1 -4.73 -1.38 -54.18
N PHE A 2 -5.57 -1.49 -53.14
CA PHE A 2 -5.31 -0.96 -51.81
C PHE A 2 -4.42 -1.92 -51.01
N VAL A 3 -3.37 -1.42 -50.37
CA VAL A 3 -2.67 -2.17 -49.30
C VAL A 3 -2.61 -1.27 -48.07
N GLY A 4 -3.62 -1.43 -47.21
CA GLY A 4 -3.68 -0.78 -45.91
C GLY A 4 -2.65 -1.41 -44.97
N ILE A 5 -1.63 -0.63 -44.60
CA ILE A 5 -0.74 -0.98 -43.49
C ILE A 5 -1.53 -0.81 -42.21
N GLY A 6 -2.07 -1.92 -41.70
CA GLY A 6 -2.71 -1.98 -40.39
C GLY A 6 -1.68 -1.73 -39.29
N ILE A 7 -1.46 -0.47 -38.93
CA ILE A 7 -0.82 -0.11 -37.67
C ILE A 7 -1.78 -0.56 -36.57
N LYS A 8 -1.52 -1.73 -35.99
CA LYS A 8 -2.13 -2.10 -34.71
C LYS A 8 -1.78 -1.00 -33.70
N PRO A 9 -2.75 -0.34 -33.04
CA PRO A 9 -2.42 0.60 -31.99
C PRO A 9 -1.62 -0.16 -30.92
N SER A 10 -0.37 0.26 -30.72
CA SER A 10 0.45 -0.14 -29.58
C SER A 10 -0.39 0.04 -28.33
N GLN A 11 -0.75 -1.08 -27.69
CA GLN A 11 -1.47 -1.08 -26.43
C GLN A 11 -0.66 -0.22 -25.47
N ALA A 12 -1.17 0.96 -25.13
CA ALA A 12 -0.46 1.95 -24.31
C ALA A 12 0.17 1.23 -23.12
N ALA A 13 1.50 1.28 -23.02
CA ALA A 13 2.24 0.55 -22.00
C ALA A 13 1.65 0.91 -20.63
N THR A 14 1.19 -0.09 -19.89
CA THR A 14 0.62 0.09 -18.55
C THR A 14 1.64 0.82 -17.67
N SER A 15 1.31 2.02 -17.20
CA SER A 15 2.23 2.84 -16.40
C SER A 15 2.12 2.43 -14.93
N GLN A 16 3.13 1.74 -14.43
CA GLN A 16 3.22 1.30 -13.04
C GLN A 16 4.20 2.19 -12.28
N PHE A 17 3.92 2.50 -11.01
CA PHE A 17 4.89 3.12 -10.11
C PHE A 17 4.61 2.76 -8.65
N ILE A 18 5.63 2.89 -7.82
CA ILE A 18 5.56 2.61 -6.39
C ILE A 18 5.94 3.87 -5.62
N ILE A 19 5.25 4.13 -4.50
CA ILE A 19 5.64 5.15 -3.53
C ILE A 19 5.81 4.49 -2.17
N ILE A 20 6.96 4.67 -1.54
CA ILE A 20 7.23 4.25 -0.16
C ILE A 20 7.32 5.51 0.69
N ASN A 21 6.44 5.60 1.68
CA ASN A 21 6.49 6.65 2.68
C ASN A 21 7.03 6.10 3.99
N LYS A 22 8.23 6.55 4.36
CA LYS A 22 8.93 6.13 5.57
C LYS A 22 8.20 6.60 6.83
N SER A 23 7.58 7.79 6.82
CA SER A 23 6.89 8.34 8.00
C SER A 23 5.73 7.45 8.48
N THR A 24 5.06 6.79 7.54
CA THR A 24 3.93 5.89 7.81
C THR A 24 4.30 4.42 7.72
N ASN A 25 5.54 4.10 7.31
CA ASN A 25 5.98 2.73 7.01
C ASN A 25 5.01 2.01 6.07
N GLN A 26 4.70 2.66 4.94
CA GLN A 26 3.78 2.13 3.93
C GLN A 26 4.36 2.20 2.52
N LEU A 27 3.94 1.25 1.69
CA LEU A 27 4.22 1.18 0.26
C LEU A 27 2.90 1.20 -0.50
N ALA A 28 2.73 2.15 -1.41
CA ALA A 28 1.62 2.24 -2.33
C ALA A 28 2.05 1.77 -3.73
N TYR A 29 1.27 0.87 -4.32
CA TYR A 29 1.44 0.43 -5.70
C TYR A 29 0.34 1.04 -6.58
N TYR A 30 0.77 1.68 -7.66
CA TYR A 30 -0.08 2.29 -8.67
C TYR A 30 0.05 1.57 -10.00
N GLU A 31 -1.07 1.47 -10.72
CA GLU A 31 -1.12 0.99 -12.09
C GLU A 31 -2.10 1.85 -12.88
N ASN A 32 -1.66 2.35 -14.03
CA ASN A 32 -2.42 3.23 -14.91
C ASN A 32 -2.97 4.48 -14.19
N GLY A 33 -2.17 5.03 -13.27
CA GLY A 33 -2.55 6.19 -12.46
C GLY A 33 -3.51 5.89 -11.30
N LYS A 34 -4.01 4.66 -11.16
CA LYS A 34 -4.91 4.27 -10.07
C LYS A 34 -4.10 3.70 -8.89
N LEU A 35 -4.39 4.16 -7.68
CA LEU A 35 -3.89 3.50 -6.46
C LEU A 35 -4.54 2.12 -6.34
N TYR A 36 -3.75 1.06 -6.53
CA TYR A 36 -4.27 -0.30 -6.54
C TYR A 36 -4.26 -0.90 -5.13
N LYS A 37 -3.14 -0.79 -4.41
CA LYS A 37 -2.99 -1.36 -3.07
C LYS A 37 -1.95 -0.63 -2.23
N VAL A 38 -2.18 -0.57 -0.93
CA VAL A 38 -1.24 -0.05 0.08
C VAL A 38 -0.87 -1.18 1.02
N PHE A 39 0.43 -1.31 1.28
CA PHE A 39 1.03 -2.32 2.15
C PHE A 39 1.68 -1.66 3.35
N LYS A 40 1.69 -2.36 4.48
CA LYS A 40 2.62 -2.02 5.57
C LYS A 40 3.99 -2.55 5.21
N VAL A 41 5.02 -1.78 5.50
CA VAL A 41 6.41 -2.19 5.27
C VAL A 41 7.26 -1.89 6.49
N ALA A 42 8.43 -2.54 6.60
CA ALA A 42 9.47 -2.09 7.54
C ALA A 42 10.54 -1.33 6.78
N THR A 43 11.00 -0.21 7.33
CA THR A 43 12.09 0.60 6.76
C THR A 43 13.28 0.65 7.71
N GLY A 44 14.30 1.41 7.33
CA GLY A 44 15.56 1.54 8.06
C GLY A 44 15.37 1.98 9.51
N LYS A 45 16.16 1.40 10.42
CA LYS A 45 16.16 1.76 11.85
C LYS A 45 16.48 3.24 12.13
N SER A 46 17.12 3.92 11.18
CA SER A 46 17.34 5.36 11.21
C SER A 46 16.91 5.98 9.87
N PRO A 47 16.59 7.30 9.85
CA PRO A 47 16.14 7.97 8.64
C PRO A 47 17.11 7.86 7.45
N THR A 48 18.41 7.67 7.67
CA THR A 48 19.42 7.65 6.61
C THR A 48 19.61 6.28 5.97
N LEU A 49 19.13 5.19 6.58
CA LEU A 49 19.43 3.84 6.10
C LEU A 49 18.62 3.45 4.87
N THR A 50 17.30 3.69 4.89
CA THR A 50 16.48 3.55 3.69
C THR A 50 16.59 4.85 2.88
N PRO A 51 17.24 4.81 1.70
CA PRO A 51 17.54 6.01 0.94
C PRO A 51 16.26 6.66 0.41
N GLU A 52 16.17 7.98 0.54
CA GLU A 52 15.11 8.75 -0.13
C GLU A 52 15.55 9.12 -1.54
N GLY A 53 14.58 9.28 -2.45
CA GLY A 53 14.82 9.62 -3.83
C GLY A 53 13.93 8.88 -4.82
N LYS A 54 14.29 9.00 -6.10
CA LYS A 54 13.65 8.29 -7.21
C LYS A 54 14.56 7.17 -7.69
N PHE A 55 14.01 5.97 -7.76
CA PHE A 55 14.68 4.74 -8.15
C PHE A 55 13.81 3.99 -9.16
N LYS A 56 14.29 2.83 -9.60
CA LYS A 56 13.57 1.87 -10.43
C LYS A 56 13.87 0.44 -9.97
N ILE A 57 12.93 -0.47 -10.22
CA ILE A 57 13.18 -1.90 -10.12
C ILE A 57 14.14 -2.30 -11.24
N VAL A 58 15.30 -2.86 -10.92
CA VAL A 58 16.32 -3.25 -11.91
C VAL A 58 16.55 -4.75 -11.98
N ASN A 59 16.17 -5.50 -10.95
CA ASN A 59 16.17 -6.96 -10.99
C ASN A 59 15.04 -7.52 -10.12
N LYS A 60 14.71 -8.79 -10.35
CA LYS A 60 13.70 -9.55 -9.64
C LYS A 60 14.23 -10.95 -9.40
N ILE A 61 14.29 -11.39 -8.15
CA ILE A 61 14.85 -12.69 -7.77
C ILE A 61 13.86 -13.42 -6.86
N VAL A 62 13.56 -14.67 -7.18
CA VAL A 62 12.81 -15.59 -6.30
C VAL A 62 13.82 -16.23 -5.35
N ASN A 63 13.52 -16.27 -4.06
CA ASN A 63 14.33 -16.97 -3.05
C ASN A 63 15.83 -16.60 -3.09
N ARG A 64 16.15 -15.30 -3.02
CA ARG A 64 17.55 -14.85 -3.04
C ARG A 64 18.32 -15.39 -1.81
N PRO A 65 19.48 -16.06 -1.98
CA PRO A 65 20.32 -16.45 -0.86
C PRO A 65 20.74 -15.25 -0.01
N TYR A 66 20.87 -15.44 1.31
CA TYR A 66 21.41 -14.43 2.20
C TYR A 66 22.87 -14.73 2.51
N TYR A 67 23.76 -14.23 1.65
CA TYR A 67 25.19 -14.54 1.66
C TYR A 67 25.88 -14.19 2.98
N THR A 68 25.61 -13.03 3.57
CA THR A 68 26.23 -12.61 4.85
C THR A 68 25.95 -13.60 5.99
N GLY A 69 24.75 -14.18 6.01
CA GLY A 69 24.37 -15.19 7.00
C GLY A 69 24.58 -16.63 6.53
N HIS A 70 25.14 -16.85 5.34
CA HIS A 70 25.28 -18.16 4.71
C HIS A 70 23.97 -18.96 4.65
N ILE A 71 22.84 -18.28 4.45
CA ILE A 71 21.51 -18.92 4.43
C ILE A 71 21.10 -19.15 2.96
N PRO A 72 20.76 -20.38 2.56
CA PRO A 72 20.26 -20.68 1.23
C PRO A 72 19.00 -19.91 0.86
N GLY A 73 18.75 -19.80 -0.44
CA GLY A 73 17.48 -19.30 -0.96
C GLY A 73 16.32 -20.23 -0.60
N GLY A 74 15.19 -19.66 -0.15
CA GLY A 74 13.99 -20.43 0.17
C GLY A 74 13.99 -21.08 1.55
N ASP A 75 15.09 -20.99 2.29
CA ASP A 75 15.13 -21.38 3.70
C ASP A 75 14.21 -20.44 4.52
N PRO A 76 13.30 -20.97 5.37
CA PRO A 76 12.40 -20.15 6.20
C PRO A 76 13.12 -19.16 7.13
N ARG A 77 14.39 -19.40 7.46
CA ARG A 77 15.22 -18.51 8.29
C ARG A 77 15.83 -17.38 7.48
N ASN A 78 15.71 -17.36 6.16
CA ASN A 78 16.31 -16.33 5.33
C ASN A 78 15.61 -14.97 5.55
N PRO A 79 16.30 -13.95 6.07
CA PRO A 79 15.69 -12.65 6.40
C PRO A 79 15.28 -11.85 5.17
N LEU A 80 15.66 -12.29 3.97
CA LEU A 80 15.24 -11.70 2.71
C LEU A 80 13.86 -12.19 2.24
N GLY A 81 13.36 -13.28 2.83
CA GLY A 81 12.08 -13.89 2.47
C GLY A 81 12.06 -14.50 1.07
N ASN A 82 10.87 -14.61 0.50
CA ASN A 82 10.63 -15.39 -0.73
C ASN A 82 10.80 -14.62 -2.05
N ARG A 83 10.80 -13.28 -2.02
CA ARG A 83 10.93 -12.42 -3.20
C ARG A 83 11.83 -11.23 -2.95
N TRP A 84 12.53 -10.81 -4.00
CA TRP A 84 13.42 -9.66 -4.02
C TRP A 84 13.14 -8.81 -5.26
N LEU A 85 12.83 -7.53 -5.06
CA LEU A 85 12.74 -6.50 -6.10
C LEU A 85 13.85 -5.48 -5.87
N GLY A 86 14.97 -5.61 -6.59
CA GLY A 86 16.16 -4.78 -6.38
C GLY A 86 16.00 -3.38 -6.94
N LEU A 87 16.49 -2.40 -6.18
CA LEU A 87 16.45 -0.97 -6.47
C LEU A 87 17.83 -0.47 -6.92
N ASN A 88 17.86 0.45 -7.89
CA ASN A 88 19.08 1.13 -8.30
C ASN A 88 19.50 2.29 -7.36
N ALA A 89 19.44 2.07 -6.05
CA ALA A 89 19.76 3.11 -5.07
C ALA A 89 21.27 3.19 -4.82
N ARG A 90 21.78 4.41 -4.60
CA ARG A 90 23.18 4.69 -4.23
C ARG A 90 24.22 4.01 -5.13
N GLY A 91 24.02 4.06 -6.45
CA GLY A 91 24.94 3.47 -7.43
C GLY A 91 24.94 1.93 -7.48
N THR A 92 24.05 1.28 -6.74
CA THR A 92 23.88 -0.18 -6.78
C THR A 92 22.93 -0.57 -7.90
N TRP A 93 23.03 -1.81 -8.40
CA TRP A 93 22.18 -2.34 -9.47
C TRP A 93 21.21 -3.40 -8.94
N GLY A 94 20.51 -3.07 -7.84
CA GLY A 94 19.55 -3.97 -7.20
C GLY A 94 20.17 -5.11 -6.40
N THR A 95 21.46 -5.01 -6.07
CA THR A 95 22.20 -6.01 -5.29
C THR A 95 22.18 -5.74 -3.79
N THR A 96 22.00 -4.47 -3.40
CA THR A 96 22.12 -4.01 -2.01
C THR A 96 20.81 -3.49 -1.42
N TYR A 97 20.04 -2.72 -2.19
CA TYR A 97 18.77 -2.15 -1.76
C TYR A 97 17.62 -2.82 -2.51
N ALA A 98 16.58 -3.22 -1.78
CA ALA A 98 15.42 -3.89 -2.36
C ALA A 98 14.14 -3.67 -1.56
N ILE A 99 13.02 -3.90 -2.24
CA ILE A 99 11.77 -4.30 -1.61
C ILE A 99 11.79 -5.83 -1.58
N HIS A 100 11.68 -6.44 -0.41
CA HIS A 100 11.79 -7.90 -0.28
C HIS A 100 10.87 -8.47 0.81
N GLY A 101 10.78 -9.79 0.86
CA GLY A 101 10.04 -10.54 1.87
C GLY A 101 10.65 -10.45 3.26
N ASN A 102 10.27 -11.33 4.17
CA ASN A 102 10.71 -11.26 5.56
C ASN A 102 10.38 -12.52 6.35
N ASN A 103 11.37 -13.08 7.04
CA ASN A 103 11.18 -14.20 7.97
C ASN A 103 10.64 -13.78 9.35
N ASN A 104 10.54 -12.47 9.64
CA ASN A 104 10.02 -11.97 10.92
C ASN A 104 8.81 -11.03 10.72
N PRO A 105 7.60 -11.58 10.47
CA PRO A 105 6.38 -10.81 10.22
C PRO A 105 6.10 -9.70 11.24
N SER A 106 6.49 -9.89 12.51
CA SER A 106 6.30 -8.91 13.58
C SER A 106 7.12 -7.61 13.41
N SER A 107 8.10 -7.61 12.50
CA SER A 107 8.92 -6.44 12.19
C SER A 107 8.24 -5.47 11.24
N ILE A 108 7.19 -5.90 10.53
CA ILE A 108 6.50 -5.07 9.53
C ILE A 108 5.74 -3.92 10.20
N GLY A 109 5.86 -2.71 9.63
CA GLY A 109 5.34 -1.47 10.20
C GLY A 109 6.31 -0.74 11.13
N LYS A 110 7.53 -1.26 11.33
CA LYS A 110 8.55 -0.72 12.24
C LYS A 110 9.79 -0.23 11.50
N TYR A 111 10.62 0.57 12.18
CA TYR A 111 11.92 1.04 11.73
C TYR A 111 13.01 0.08 12.23
N VAL A 112 13.36 -0.94 11.44
CA VAL A 112 14.19 -2.07 11.91
C VAL A 112 15.22 -2.56 10.90
N SER A 113 15.11 -2.16 9.62
CA SER A 113 16.00 -2.68 8.58
C SER A 113 17.35 -1.96 8.57
N HIS A 114 18.30 -2.54 7.84
CA HIS A 114 19.59 -1.91 7.52
C HIS A 114 19.55 -1.09 6.21
N GLY A 115 18.35 -0.81 5.70
CA GLY A 115 18.13 0.08 4.54
C GLY A 115 17.18 -0.46 3.49
N CYS A 116 16.95 -1.77 3.45
CA CYS A 116 15.92 -2.37 2.60
C CYS A 116 14.50 -2.09 3.10
N VAL A 117 13.51 -2.33 2.23
CA VAL A 117 12.08 -2.25 2.54
C VAL A 117 11.53 -3.66 2.69
N ARG A 118 11.15 -4.05 3.91
CA ARG A 118 10.63 -5.40 4.20
C ARG A 118 9.12 -5.43 4.08
N MET A 119 8.59 -6.51 3.51
CA MET A 119 7.15 -6.80 3.36
C MET A 119 6.83 -8.17 3.97
N TYR A 120 5.55 -8.46 4.20
CA TYR A 120 5.12 -9.83 4.45
C TYR A 120 5.34 -10.68 3.19
N ASP A 121 5.76 -11.95 3.34
CA ASP A 121 6.09 -12.85 2.22
C ASP A 121 4.93 -13.04 1.22
N ASN A 122 3.70 -13.16 1.71
CA ASN A 122 2.50 -13.28 0.87
C ASN A 122 2.18 -11.98 0.10
N GLU A 123 2.49 -10.81 0.68
CA GLU A 123 2.23 -9.52 0.05
C GLU A 123 3.30 -9.15 -0.98
N VAL A 124 4.56 -9.47 -0.70
CA VAL A 124 5.64 -9.24 -1.67
C VAL A 124 5.55 -10.21 -2.85
N GLU A 125 5.04 -11.43 -2.65
CA GLU A 125 4.74 -12.36 -3.75
C GLU A 125 3.74 -11.75 -4.72
N TRP A 126 2.63 -11.21 -4.21
CA TRP A 126 1.68 -10.48 -5.03
C TRP A 126 2.31 -9.28 -5.75
N LEU A 127 3.12 -8.49 -5.04
CA LEU A 127 3.77 -7.31 -5.63
C LEU A 127 4.76 -7.72 -6.72
N PHE A 128 5.52 -8.80 -6.48
CA PHE A 128 6.47 -9.37 -7.42
C PHE A 128 5.77 -9.76 -8.72
N ASP A 129 4.60 -10.39 -8.68
CA ASP A 129 3.89 -10.79 -9.89
C ASP A 129 3.35 -9.61 -10.69
N LYS A 130 3.04 -8.49 -10.01
CA LYS A 130 2.49 -7.29 -10.65
C LYS A 130 3.55 -6.36 -11.22
N VAL A 131 4.67 -6.19 -10.54
CA VAL A 131 5.65 -5.15 -10.85
C VAL A 131 6.58 -5.59 -11.98
N LYS A 132 6.72 -4.73 -12.99
CA LYS A 132 7.63 -4.93 -14.13
C LYS A 132 9.03 -4.39 -13.80
N LEU A 133 10.05 -4.88 -14.54
CA LEU A 133 11.36 -4.23 -14.53
C LEU A 133 11.21 -2.79 -15.03
N SER A 134 12.09 -1.91 -14.56
CA SER A 134 12.07 -0.47 -14.79
C SER A 134 10.88 0.29 -14.18
N THR A 135 9.98 -0.37 -13.43
CA THR A 135 8.94 0.33 -12.67
C THR A 135 9.58 1.36 -11.72
N PRO A 136 9.20 2.65 -11.82
CA PRO A 136 9.70 3.69 -10.93
C PRO A 136 9.28 3.48 -9.48
N VAL A 137 10.16 3.85 -8.56
CA VAL A 137 9.96 3.79 -7.12
C VAL A 137 10.36 5.12 -6.51
N VAL A 138 9.45 5.79 -5.83
CA VAL A 138 9.74 6.96 -5.00
C VAL A 138 9.83 6.52 -3.55
N ILE A 139 10.91 6.89 -2.87
CA ILE A 139 11.04 6.72 -1.43
C ILE A 139 11.14 8.11 -0.80
N THR A 140 10.29 8.40 0.17
CA THR A 140 10.21 9.73 0.79
C THR A 140 9.79 9.65 2.25
N THR A 141 9.99 10.73 2.99
CA THR A 141 9.33 11.00 4.27
C THR A 141 8.36 12.16 4.08
N SER A 142 7.06 11.92 4.21
CA SER A 142 6.05 12.98 4.01
C SER A 142 4.82 12.79 4.90
N SER A 143 4.15 13.89 5.26
CA SER A 143 2.82 13.87 5.87
C SER A 143 1.68 13.85 4.83
N LYS A 144 2.00 13.98 3.53
CA LYS A 144 1.02 14.05 2.44
C LYS A 144 0.41 12.69 2.12
N SER A 145 -0.76 12.70 1.49
CA SER A 145 -1.38 11.50 0.90
C SER A 145 -0.52 10.94 -0.24
N PHE A 146 -0.68 9.64 -0.56
CA PHE A 146 0.04 9.04 -1.68
C PHE A 146 -0.26 9.70 -3.04
N ASP A 147 -1.51 10.09 -3.30
CA ASP A 147 -1.87 10.78 -4.55
C ASP A 147 -1.21 12.16 -4.62
N SER A 148 -1.14 12.89 -3.50
CA SER A 148 -0.42 14.16 -3.42
C SER A 148 1.08 13.98 -3.64
N ILE A 149 1.68 12.89 -3.13
CA ILE A 149 3.10 12.57 -3.37
C ILE A 149 3.31 12.18 -4.84
N ALA A 150 2.41 11.38 -5.43
CA ALA A 150 2.46 10.98 -6.82
C ALA A 150 2.45 12.19 -7.76
N ASN A 151 1.47 13.08 -7.58
CA ASN A 151 1.35 14.33 -8.34
C ASN A 151 2.60 15.20 -8.18
N ALA A 152 3.10 15.38 -6.95
CA ALA A 152 4.32 16.15 -6.68
C ALA A 152 5.58 15.54 -7.34
N ASN A 153 5.55 14.26 -7.71
CA ASN A 153 6.63 13.58 -8.41
C ASN A 153 6.42 13.48 -9.93
N GLY A 154 5.37 14.10 -10.46
CA GLY A 154 5.06 14.14 -11.90
C GLY A 154 4.26 12.94 -12.40
N TYR A 155 3.78 12.06 -11.51
CA TYR A 155 2.92 10.95 -11.90
C TYR A 155 1.48 11.43 -12.01
N LYS A 156 0.88 11.20 -13.18
CA LYS A 156 -0.56 11.39 -13.37
C LYS A 156 -1.29 10.32 -12.58
N VAL A 157 -1.94 10.71 -11.50
CA VAL A 157 -2.91 9.86 -10.83
C VAL A 157 -4.27 10.12 -11.44
N THR A 158 -4.99 9.05 -11.76
CA THR A 158 -6.42 9.12 -12.00
C THR A 158 -7.06 9.24 -10.62
N SER A 159 -6.89 10.41 -10.01
CA SER A 159 -7.59 10.73 -8.79
C SER A 159 -9.07 10.56 -9.07
N SER A 160 -9.80 9.89 -8.17
CA SER A 160 -11.07 10.45 -7.75
C SER A 160 -10.75 11.88 -7.32
N SER A 161 -11.07 12.85 -8.18
CA SER A 161 -10.59 14.23 -8.19
C SER A 161 -10.33 14.83 -6.80
N GLY A 162 -9.21 15.55 -6.67
CA GLY A 162 -8.90 16.31 -5.47
C GLY A 162 -9.98 17.36 -5.18
N GLY A 163 -10.42 17.40 -3.93
CA GLY A 163 -11.51 18.24 -3.44
C GLY A 163 -12.60 17.40 -2.79
N SER A 164 -12.53 17.24 -1.47
CA SER A 164 -13.71 17.11 -0.60
C SER A 164 -14.87 16.27 -1.12
N ASN A 165 -14.67 15.00 -1.46
CA ASN A 165 -15.67 13.94 -1.46
C ASN A 165 -14.99 12.64 -1.92
N ALA A 166 -14.26 12.00 -1.01
CA ALA A 166 -13.69 10.68 -1.28
C ALA A 166 -14.84 9.70 -1.59
N VAL A 167 -15.07 9.41 -2.87
CA VAL A 167 -15.70 8.18 -3.32
C VAL A 167 -14.71 7.06 -3.01
N ILE A 168 -15.07 6.24 -2.02
CA ILE A 168 -14.31 5.09 -1.53
C ILE A 168 -14.00 4.14 -2.70
N PRO A 169 -12.73 3.72 -2.90
CA PRO A 169 -12.42 2.61 -3.78
C PRO A 169 -13.11 1.35 -3.24
N THR A 170 -13.99 0.78 -4.06
CA THR A 170 -14.69 -0.49 -3.83
C THR A 170 -13.67 -1.59 -3.51
N GLY A 171 -13.43 -1.88 -2.23
CA GLY A 171 -12.51 -2.95 -1.80
C GLY A 171 -11.85 -2.78 -0.43
N THR A 172 -11.76 -1.57 0.13
CA THR A 172 -11.16 -1.38 1.47
C THR A 172 -12.23 -1.39 2.55
N VAL A 173 -12.35 -2.52 3.26
CA VAL A 173 -13.20 -2.63 4.44
C VAL A 173 -12.57 -1.88 5.63
N LEU A 174 -13.37 -1.16 6.44
CA LEU A 174 -12.87 -0.60 7.71
C LEU A 174 -13.16 -1.54 8.86
N LYS A 175 -12.21 -1.70 9.78
CA LYS A 175 -12.36 -2.48 11.01
C LYS A 175 -11.55 -1.89 12.16
N LYS A 176 -11.79 -2.40 13.37
CA LYS A 176 -11.05 -2.03 14.59
C LYS A 176 -9.53 -2.02 14.35
N GLY A 177 -8.87 -0.95 14.79
CA GLY A 177 -7.46 -0.69 14.58
C GLY A 177 -7.13 0.15 13.33
N ASN A 178 -8.08 0.34 12.40
CA ASN A 178 -7.90 1.30 11.31
C ASN A 178 -7.92 2.75 11.82
N ARG A 179 -7.20 3.63 11.12
CA ARG A 179 -7.09 5.06 11.47
C ARG A 179 -7.08 5.91 10.21
N GLY A 180 -7.51 7.16 10.31
CA GLY A 180 -7.39 8.17 9.25
C GLY A 180 -8.72 8.83 8.89
N ALA A 181 -8.70 9.63 7.81
CA ALA A 181 -9.83 10.45 7.39
C ALA A 181 -11.10 9.63 7.08
N THR A 182 -10.95 8.44 6.50
CA THR A 182 -12.10 7.55 6.22
C THR A 182 -12.78 7.07 7.50
N VAL A 183 -12.01 6.86 8.57
CA VAL A 183 -12.57 6.52 9.88
C VAL A 183 -13.28 7.73 10.50
N LYS A 184 -12.76 8.95 10.32
CA LYS A 184 -13.48 10.18 10.73
C LYS A 184 -14.83 10.31 10.03
N LYS A 185 -14.85 10.08 8.71
CA LYS A 185 -16.11 10.09 7.94
C LYS A 185 -17.10 9.04 8.43
N LEU A 186 -16.62 7.83 8.71
CA LEU A 186 -17.44 6.78 9.32
C LEU A 186 -18.04 7.23 10.66
N GLN A 187 -17.20 7.79 11.55
CA GLN A 187 -17.64 8.28 12.86
C GLN A 187 -18.65 9.43 12.73
N GLN A 188 -18.44 10.36 11.80
CA GLN A 188 -19.38 11.44 11.48
C GLN A 188 -20.74 10.89 11.04
N LYS A 189 -20.74 9.95 10.07
CA LYS A 189 -21.98 9.35 9.57
C LYS A 189 -22.73 8.54 10.63
N LEU A 190 -22.02 7.69 11.37
CA LEU A 190 -22.60 6.91 12.45
C LEU A 190 -23.24 7.85 13.49
N THR A 191 -22.52 8.89 13.91
CA THR A 191 -23.02 9.86 14.89
C THR A 191 -24.24 10.61 14.35
N ALA A 192 -24.22 11.06 13.09
CA ALA A 192 -25.35 11.72 12.45
C ALA A 192 -26.60 10.83 12.31
N LEU A 193 -26.40 9.51 12.23
CA LEU A 193 -27.47 8.51 12.20
C LEU A 193 -27.90 8.05 13.61
N GLY A 194 -27.37 8.63 14.68
CA GLY A 194 -27.73 8.31 16.08
C GLY A 194 -26.87 7.22 16.73
N TYR A 195 -25.81 6.74 16.05
CA TYR A 195 -24.88 5.74 16.56
C TYR A 195 -23.62 6.43 17.10
N SER A 196 -23.66 6.86 18.36
CA SER A 196 -22.55 7.60 18.97
C SER A 196 -21.25 6.80 18.99
N THR A 197 -20.18 7.39 18.45
CA THR A 197 -18.80 6.86 18.54
C THR A 197 -18.01 7.42 19.71
N LYS A 198 -18.66 8.20 20.59
CA LYS A 198 -18.02 8.95 21.71
C LYS A 198 -16.86 9.85 21.27
N GLY A 199 -16.92 10.37 20.04
CA GLY A 199 -15.91 11.26 19.46
C GLY A 199 -15.56 10.91 18.01
N ILE A 200 -14.98 11.87 17.30
CA ILE A 200 -14.53 11.76 15.89
C ILE A 200 -13.01 12.00 15.86
N ASP A 201 -12.27 11.06 16.41
CA ASP A 201 -10.81 11.10 16.51
C ASP A 201 -10.10 10.51 15.27
N GLY A 202 -10.84 9.83 14.39
CA GLY A 202 -10.30 9.12 13.24
C GLY A 202 -9.65 7.79 13.60
N ILE A 203 -9.94 7.24 14.78
CA ILE A 203 -9.46 5.95 15.26
C ILE A 203 -10.64 4.99 15.34
N PHE A 204 -10.51 3.85 14.66
CA PHE A 204 -11.50 2.79 14.74
C PHE A 204 -11.23 2.00 16.02
N GLY A 205 -11.55 2.60 17.16
CA GLY A 205 -11.42 2.03 18.48
C GLY A 205 -12.63 1.22 18.90
N ASN A 206 -12.73 0.94 20.21
CA ASN A 206 -13.84 0.14 20.76
C ASN A 206 -15.21 0.82 20.57
N ASN A 207 -15.27 2.13 20.73
CA ASN A 207 -16.51 2.89 20.59
C ASN A 207 -17.02 2.89 19.14
N THR A 208 -16.12 3.07 18.16
CA THR A 208 -16.45 2.99 16.73
C THR A 208 -16.92 1.58 16.34
N ASP A 209 -16.29 0.52 16.87
CA ASP A 209 -16.72 -0.87 16.66
C ASP A 209 -18.13 -1.14 17.19
N GLN A 210 -18.42 -0.69 18.42
CA GLN A 210 -19.75 -0.81 19.02
C GLN A 210 -20.82 -0.08 18.18
N ALA A 211 -20.53 1.14 17.72
CA ALA A 211 -21.42 1.91 16.88
C ALA A 211 -21.70 1.22 15.52
N VAL A 212 -20.66 0.67 14.88
CA VAL A 212 -20.80 -0.10 13.63
C VAL A 212 -21.66 -1.33 13.85
N ARG A 213 -21.41 -2.11 14.90
CA ARG A 213 -22.19 -3.33 15.19
C ARG A 213 -23.66 -3.00 15.46
N LYS A 214 -23.92 -1.92 16.20
CA LYS A 214 -25.30 -1.45 16.43
C LYS A 214 -25.97 -1.04 15.13
N PHE A 215 -25.29 -0.26 14.29
CA PHE A 215 -25.80 0.11 12.96
C PHE A 215 -26.09 -1.12 12.08
N GLN A 216 -25.17 -2.08 12.03
CA GLN A 216 -25.36 -3.33 11.27
C GLN A 216 -26.58 -4.10 11.77
N LYS A 217 -26.76 -4.23 13.09
CA LYS A 217 -27.91 -4.89 13.71
C LYS A 217 -29.22 -4.22 13.30
N ASP A 218 -29.29 -2.89 13.44
CA ASP A 218 -30.50 -2.11 13.17
C ASP A 218 -30.84 -2.05 11.67
N ARG A 219 -29.86 -2.32 10.78
CA ARG A 219 -30.06 -2.40 9.32
C ARG A 219 -30.16 -3.83 8.78
N HIS A 220 -30.32 -4.82 9.66
CA HIS A 220 -30.41 -6.25 9.31
C HIS A 220 -29.22 -6.74 8.44
N LEU A 221 -28.03 -6.23 8.74
CA LEU A 221 -26.77 -6.66 8.13
C LEU A 221 -26.04 -7.68 9.02
N LYS A 222 -25.04 -8.36 8.46
CA LYS A 222 -24.11 -9.17 9.24
C LYS A 222 -23.42 -8.30 10.31
N VAL A 223 -23.57 -8.67 11.59
CA VAL A 223 -23.04 -7.91 12.75
C VAL A 223 -21.60 -8.33 13.06
N ASP A 224 -20.69 -8.07 12.13
CA ASP A 224 -19.27 -8.48 12.24
C ASP A 224 -18.33 -7.34 12.65
N GLY A 225 -18.81 -6.09 12.76
CA GLY A 225 -18.00 -4.91 13.06
C GLY A 225 -17.11 -4.48 11.89
N ILE A 226 -17.30 -5.06 10.70
CA ILE A 226 -16.56 -4.75 9.49
C ILE A 226 -17.42 -3.86 8.59
N VAL A 227 -16.90 -2.69 8.26
CA VAL A 227 -17.53 -1.76 7.32
C VAL A 227 -17.15 -2.18 5.90
N GLY A 228 -17.75 -3.27 5.46
CA GLY A 228 -17.65 -3.79 4.09
C GLY A 228 -18.67 -3.17 3.14
N PRO A 229 -18.74 -3.63 1.88
CA PRO A 229 -19.59 -3.03 0.84
C PRO A 229 -21.07 -2.90 1.23
N ALA A 230 -21.64 -3.91 1.90
CA ALA A 230 -23.02 -3.86 2.38
C ALA A 230 -23.23 -2.77 3.44
N THR A 231 -22.32 -2.67 4.42
CA THR A 231 -22.35 -1.63 5.45
C THR A 231 -22.17 -0.23 4.83
N ILE A 232 -21.25 -0.08 3.88
CA ILE A 232 -21.02 1.19 3.17
C ILE A 232 -22.27 1.61 2.39
N LYS A 233 -22.91 0.68 1.68
CA LYS A 233 -24.17 0.94 0.96
C LYS A 233 -25.26 1.41 1.92
N ALA A 234 -25.42 0.74 3.07
CA ALA A 234 -26.43 1.11 4.05
C ALA A 234 -26.16 2.48 4.71
N LEU A 235 -24.89 2.91 4.81
CA LEU A 235 -24.50 4.26 5.28
C LEU A 235 -24.72 5.36 4.22
N GLY A 236 -25.17 5.00 3.01
CA GLY A 236 -25.26 5.91 1.88
C GLY A 236 -23.88 6.35 1.38
N GLY A 237 -22.89 5.46 1.40
CA GLY A 237 -21.49 5.73 1.04
C GLY A 237 -20.64 6.26 2.20
N LEU A 238 -19.32 6.30 2.00
CA LEU A 238 -18.33 6.99 2.84
C LEU A 238 -17.45 7.88 1.96
#